data_AF-A0A2J8NIW8-F1
#
_entry.id   AF-A0A2J8NIW8-F1
#
_cell.length_a   1.000
_cell.length_b   1.000
_cell.length_c   1.000
_cell.angle_alpha   90.00
_cell.angle_beta   90.00
_cell.angle_gamma   90.00
#
_symmetry.space_group_name_H-M   'P 1'
#
loop_
_entity.id
_entity.type
_entity.pdbx_description
1 polymer ?
#
loop_
_entity_poly.entity_id
_entity_poly.type
_entity_poly.pdbx_seq_one_letter_code
_entity_poly.pdbx_strand_id
1 'polypeptide(L)' 'MSSEDREAQEDELLALASIYDGDEFRKAESVQGGETRIYLDLPQNFKIFVSGNSNECLQNS' A
#
# COMPACT_ATOMS: atom_id res chain seq x y z
N MET A 1 -13.78 -8.08 -13.32
CA MET A 1 -12.74 -9.08 -13.00
C MET A 1 -13.40 -10.44 -12.98
N SER A 2 -12.77 -11.43 -13.59
CA SER A 2 -13.21 -12.81 -13.49
C SER A 2 -12.98 -13.33 -12.07
N SER A 3 -13.57 -14.48 -11.72
CA SER A 3 -13.28 -15.16 -10.45
C SER A 3 -11.82 -15.61 -10.37
N GLU A 4 -11.25 -16.03 -11.49
CA GLU A 4 -9.86 -16.49 -11.62
C GLU A 4 -8.88 -15.33 -11.34
N ASP A 5 -9.18 -14.11 -11.83
CA ASP A 5 -8.37 -12.92 -11.58
C ASP A 5 -8.30 -12.60 -10.08
N ARG A 6 -9.40 -12.84 -9.34
CA ARG A 6 -9.49 -12.57 -7.90
C ARG A 6 -8.74 -13.62 -7.09
N GLU A 7 -8.87 -14.89 -7.46
CA GLU A 7 -8.17 -15.99 -6.81
C GLU A 7 -6.65 -15.87 -6.99
N ALA A 8 -6.19 -15.60 -8.21
CA ALA A 8 -4.78 -15.37 -8.49
C ALA A 8 -4.21 -14.18 -7.70
N GLN A 9 -5.01 -13.12 -7.50
CA GLN A 9 -4.59 -12.00 -6.66
C GLN A 9 -4.49 -12.38 -5.18
N GLU A 10 -5.47 -13.11 -4.65
CA GLU A 10 -5.47 -13.57 -3.26
C GLU A 10 -4.28 -14.48 -2.95
N ASP A 11 -3.93 -15.36 -3.88
CA ASP A 11 -2.75 -16.23 -3.78
C ASP A 11 -1.46 -15.41 -3.72
N GLU A 12 -1.33 -14.38 -4.56
CA GLU A 12 -0.17 -13.48 -4.54
C GLU A 12 -0.10 -12.69 -3.21
N LEU A 13 -1.22 -12.19 -2.71
CA LEU A 13 -1.26 -11.47 -1.43
C LEU A 13 -0.81 -12.35 -0.26
N LEU A 14 -1.19 -13.63 -0.27
CA LEU A 14 -0.74 -14.63 0.71
C LEU A 14 0.76 -14.89 0.58
N ALA A 15 1.28 -15.00 -0.65
CA ALA A 15 2.71 -15.14 -0.89
C ALA A 15 3.48 -13.92 -0.33
N LEU A 16 3.04 -12.70 -0.63
CA LEU A 16 3.68 -11.47 -0.15
C LEU A 16 3.67 -11.37 1.38
N ALA A 17 2.55 -11.69 2.04
CA ALA A 17 2.45 -11.71 3.50
C ALA A 17 3.33 -12.81 4.16
N SER A 18 3.81 -13.79 3.40
CA SER A 18 4.76 -14.81 3.86
C SER A 18 6.22 -14.44 3.63
N ILE A 19 6.48 -13.53 2.67
CA ILE A 19 7.83 -13.08 2.30
C ILE A 19 8.25 -11.89 3.16
N TYR A 20 7.30 -10.97 3.42
CA TYR A 20 7.55 -9.71 4.12
C TYR A 20 6.92 -9.73 5.52
N ASP A 21 7.55 -9.03 6.45
CA ASP A 21 7.01 -8.86 7.80
C ASP A 21 5.73 -8.00 7.77
N GLY A 22 4.88 -8.17 8.79
CA GLY A 22 3.60 -7.45 8.88
C GLY A 22 3.71 -5.92 8.97
N ASP A 23 4.91 -5.41 9.23
CA ASP A 23 5.23 -3.98 9.20
C ASP A 23 5.58 -3.48 7.79
N GLU A 24 6.08 -4.34 6.88
CA GLU A 24 6.46 -4.00 5.50
C GLU A 24 5.32 -4.25 4.51
N PHE A 25 4.56 -5.33 4.71
CA PHE A 25 3.42 -5.66 3.88
C PHE A 25 2.29 -6.28 4.70
N ARG A 26 1.06 -5.90 4.38
CA ARG A 26 -0.14 -6.53 4.94
C ARG A 26 -1.25 -6.56 3.91
N LYS A 27 -2.12 -7.57 4.01
CA LYS A 27 -3.37 -7.57 3.25
C LYS A 27 -4.27 -6.42 3.73
N ALA A 28 -4.91 -5.71 2.79
CA ALA A 28 -5.84 -4.65 3.14
C ALA A 28 -7.13 -5.24 3.74
N GLU A 29 -7.62 -4.66 4.84
CA GLU A 29 -8.82 -5.15 5.53
C GLU A 29 -10.12 -4.62 4.89
N SER A 30 -10.07 -3.41 4.32
CA SER A 30 -11.25 -2.68 3.84
C SER A 30 -11.42 -2.73 2.31
N VAL A 31 -10.35 -3.01 1.57
CA VAL A 31 -10.33 -3.02 0.10
C VAL A 31 -9.65 -4.28 -0.43
N GLN A 32 -9.97 -4.65 -1.67
CA GLN A 32 -9.29 -5.76 -2.35
C GLN A 32 -7.85 -5.38 -2.69
N GLY A 33 -6.88 -6.11 -2.16
CA GLY A 33 -5.46 -5.86 -2.41
C GLY A 33 -4.60 -5.94 -1.15
N GLY A 34 -3.41 -5.37 -1.23
CA GLY A 34 -2.46 -5.27 -0.13
C GLY A 34 -1.97 -3.85 0.08
N GLU A 35 -1.44 -3.60 1.25
CA GLU A 35 -0.76 -2.38 1.63
C GLU A 35 0.72 -2.67 1.84
N THR A 36 1.57 -1.81 1.30
CA THR A 36 3.01 -1.84 1.56
C THR A 36 3.44 -0.57 2.29
N ARG A 37 4.40 -0.72 3.20
CA ARG A 37 5.00 0.38 3.94
C ARG A 37 6.48 0.42 3.62
N ILE A 38 6.94 1.60 3.22
CA ILE A 38 8.32 1.83 2.81
C ILE A 38 8.93 2.83 3.78
N TYR A 39 10.01 2.41 4.45
CA TYR A 39 10.78 3.27 5.35
C TYR A 39 11.97 3.86 4.59
N LEU A 40 12.08 5.18 4.61
CA LEU A 40 13.16 5.91 3.96
C LEU A 40 13.85 6.79 4.99
N ASP A 41 15.16 6.63 5.14
CA ASP A 41 15.97 7.57 5.91
C ASP A 41 16.16 8.84 5.08
N LEU A 42 15.53 9.93 5.53
CA LEU A 42 15.60 11.21 4.84
C LEU A 42 16.71 12.08 5.42
N PRO A 43 17.47 12.79 4.56
CA PRO A 43 18.43 13.77 5.06
C PRO A 43 17.69 14.91 5.78
N GLN A 44 18.35 15.54 6.75
CA GLN A 44 17.76 16.58 7.62
C GLN A 44 17.13 17.75 6.84
N ASN A 45 17.60 18.02 5.62
CA ASN A 45 17.14 19.09 4.74
C ASN A 45 16.19 18.61 3.62
N PHE A 46 15.63 17.41 3.72
CA PHE A 46 14.65 16.90 2.77
C PHE A 46 13.41 17.78 2.73
N LYS A 47 12.90 18.07 1.53
CA LYS A 47 11.72 18.91 1.32
C LYS A 47 10.73 18.17 0.43
N ILE A 48 9.51 18.03 0.93
CA ILE A 48 8.38 17.52 0.15
C ILE A 48 7.68 18.70 -0.49
N PHE A 49 7.49 18.63 -1.80
CA PHE A 49 6.64 19.56 -2.54
C PHE A 49 5.42 18.80 -3.03
N VAL A 50 4.26 19.14 -2.48
CA VAL A 50 2.98 18.60 -2.94
C VAL A 50 2.36 19.63 -3.86
N SER A 51 2.21 19.30 -5.14
CA SER A 51 1.44 20.10 -6.09
C SER A 51 0.09 19.43 -6.33
N GLY A 52 -0.99 20.04 -5.87
CA GLY A 52 -2.37 19.59 -6.05
C GLY A 52 -3.34 20.69 -5.63
N ASN A 53 -4.56 20.69 -6.18
CA ASN A 53 -5.58 21.67 -5.82
C ASN A 53 -6.07 21.37 -4.39
N SER A 54 -6.05 22.35 -3.49
CA SER A 54 -6.26 22.20 -2.03
C SER A 54 -7.63 21.65 -1.60
N ASN A 55 -8.51 21.30 -2.54
CA ASN A 55 -9.88 20.86 -2.30
C ASN A 55 -10.06 19.34 -2.28
N GLU A 56 -9.05 18.54 -2.66
CA GLU A 56 -9.11 17.11 -2.44
C GLU A 56 -8.51 16.82 -1.06
N CYS A 57 -9.39 16.73 -0.05
CA CYS A 57 -9.03 16.18 1.24
C CYS A 57 -8.38 14.81 0.98
N LEU A 58 -7.08 14.71 1.23
CA LEU A 58 -6.38 13.44 1.37
C LEU A 58 -6.91 12.78 2.65
N GLN A 59 -8.11 12.18 2.54
CA GLN A 59 -8.69 11.38 3.60
C GLN A 59 -7.87 10.09 3.66
N ASN A 60 -6.98 10.00 4.64
CA ASN A 60 -6.54 8.70 5.14
C ASN A 60 -7.79 8.03 5.74
N SER A 61 -8.35 7.04 5.03
CA SER A 61 -9.29 6.06 5.60
C SER A 61 -8.53 4.80 5.97
#